data_AF-A0A497GKZ0-F1
#
_entry.id   AF-A0A497GKZ0-F1
#
_cell.length_a   1.000
_cell.length_b   1.000
_cell.length_c   1.000
_cell.angle_alpha   90.00
_cell.angle_beta   90.00
_cell.angle_gamma   90.00
#
_symmetry.space_group_name_H-M   'P 1'
#
loop_
_entity.id
_entity.type
_entity.pdbx_description
1 polymer ?
#
loop_
_entity_poly.entity_id
_entity_poly.type
_entity_poly.pdbx_seq_one_letter_code
_entity_poly.pdbx_strand_id
1 'polypeptide(L)' 'MAEVRIIHVYKNPPVEQRLIVRDGIKLSELLYRLKIRYDTAIVAINGTVVENAEKTRIYGKSEVAILDVLDGG' A
#
# COMPACT_ATOMS: atom_id res chain seq x y z
N MET A 1 3.66 -16.02 -6.84
CA MET A 1 2.78 -15.44 -5.79
C MET A 1 3.55 -14.34 -5.11
N ALA A 2 2.93 -13.19 -4.85
CA ALA A 2 3.60 -12.07 -4.18
C ALA A 2 3.13 -11.97 -2.72
N GLU A 3 4.07 -11.77 -1.82
CA GLU A 3 3.83 -11.56 -0.39
C GLU A 3 3.99 -10.07 -0.11
N VAL A 4 2.92 -9.43 0.36
CA VAL A 4 2.88 -8.00 0.62
C VAL A 4 2.72 -7.76 2.11
N ARG A 5 3.69 -7.05 2.70
CA ARG A 5 3.59 -6.54 4.07
C ARG A 5 3.07 -5.12 4.02
N ILE A 6 1.90 -4.88 4.61
CA ILE A 6 1.27 -3.56 4.67
C ILE A 6 1.54 -2.98 6.06
N ILE A 7 2.04 -1.75 6.12
CA ILE A 7 2.28 -1.03 7.37
C ILE A 7 1.41 0.23 7.37
N HIS A 8 0.43 0.28 8.26
CA HIS A 8 -0.36 1.50 8.52
C HIS A 8 0.34 2.36 9.55
N VAL A 9 0.89 3.51 9.12
CA VAL A 9 1.79 4.33 9.95
C VAL A 9 1.04 5.18 10.99
N TYR A 10 -0.24 5.51 10.77
CA TYR A 10 -1.03 6.38 11.68
C TYR A 10 -1.94 5.68 12.68
N LYS A 11 -2.16 4.36 12.55
CA LYS A 11 -2.87 3.63 13.59
C LYS A 11 -1.91 3.47 14.76
N ASN A 12 -2.34 3.77 15.98
CA ASN A 12 -1.54 3.53 17.18
C ASN A 12 -2.21 2.41 18.00
N PRO A 13 -1.62 1.20 18.07
CA PRO A 13 -0.33 0.80 17.50
C PRO A 13 -0.37 0.65 15.97
N PRO A 14 0.79 0.77 15.28
CA PRO A 14 0.90 0.53 13.85
C PRO A 14 0.33 -0.84 13.51
N VAL A 15 -0.62 -0.88 12.59
CA VAL A 15 -1.25 -2.14 12.18
C VAL A 15 -0.43 -2.71 11.03
N GLU A 16 0.23 -3.84 11.30
CA GLU A 16 0.86 -4.65 10.28
C GLU A 16 -0.13 -5.69 9.76
N GLN A 17 -0.26 -5.76 8.44
CA GLN A 17 -1.05 -6.80 7.78
C GLN A 17 -0.19 -7.49 6.73
N ARG A 18 -0.23 -8.83 6.70
CA ARG A 18 0.38 -9.61 5.62
C ARG A 18 -0.71 -10.10 4.69
N LEU A 19 -0.51 -9.88 3.39
CA LEU A 19 -1.45 -10.31 2.37
C LEU A 19 -0.71 -11.06 1.26
N ILE A 20 -1.27 -12.19 0.83
CA ILE A 20 -0.78 -12.90 -0.34
C ILE A 20 -1.61 -12.46 -1.53
N VAL A 21 -0.96 -11.91 -2.54
CA VAL A 21 -1.61 -11.40 -3.76
C VAL A 21 -1.06 -12.11 -5.00
N ARG A 22 -1.78 -11.94 -6.11
CA ARG A 22 -1.29 -12.38 -7.42
C ARG A 22 -0.01 -11.62 -7.73
N ASP A 23 0.95 -12.32 -8.29
CA ASP A 23 2.18 -11.70 -8.75
C ASP A 23 1.88 -10.71 -9.89
N GLY A 24 2.53 -9.55 -9.87
CA GLY A 24 2.29 -8.46 -10.83
C GLY A 24 0.92 -7.77 -10.69
N ILE A 25 0.28 -7.84 -9.52
CA ILE A 25 -0.92 -7.05 -9.20
C ILE A 25 -0.59 -5.56 -9.29
N LYS A 26 -1.54 -4.74 -9.77
CA LYS A 26 -1.37 -3.29 -9.74
C LYS A 26 -1.46 -2.77 -8.31
N LEU A 27 -0.74 -1.68 -8.01
CA LEU A 27 -0.86 -1.02 -6.72
C LEU A 27 -2.30 -0.50 -6.50
N SER A 28 -2.94 0.06 -7.54
CA SER A 28 -4.32 0.52 -7.44
C SER A 28 -5.32 -0.60 -7.08
N GLU A 29 -5.15 -1.78 -7.67
CA GLU A 29 -5.94 -2.97 -7.33
C GLU A 29 -5.74 -3.42 -5.88
N LEU A 30 -4.50 -3.35 -5.38
CA LEU A 30 -4.20 -3.64 -3.98
C LEU A 30 -4.89 -2.63 -3.05
N LEU A 31 -4.74 -1.32 -3.31
CA LEU A 31 -5.34 -0.26 -2.50
C LEU A 31 -6.87 -0.34 -2.49
N TYR A 32 -7.48 -0.65 -3.64
CA TYR A 32 -8.92 -0.86 -3.75
C TYR A 32 -9.40 -2.01 -2.84
N ARG A 33 -8.67 -3.14 -2.79
CA ARG A 33 -8.99 -4.25 -1.88
C ARG A 33 -8.90 -3.87 -0.41
N LEU A 34 -7.97 -2.97 -0.08
CA LEU A 34 -7.79 -2.43 1.27
C LEU A 34 -8.79 -1.32 1.61
N LYS A 35 -9.64 -0.92 0.65
CA LYS A 35 -10.59 0.21 0.76
C LYS A 35 -9.89 1.54 1.05
N ILE A 36 -8.68 1.72 0.51
CA ILE A 36 -7.89 2.93 0.66
C ILE A 36 -7.99 3.72 -0.62
N ARG A 37 -8.39 4.99 -0.52
CA ARG A 37 -8.38 5.88 -1.68
C ARG A 37 -6.98 6.45 -1.86
N TYR A 38 -6.48 6.40 -3.09
CA TYR A 38 -5.12 6.82 -3.40
C TYR A 38 -4.90 8.34 -3.28
N ASP A 39 -5.95 9.13 -3.52
CA ASP A 39 -5.95 10.59 -3.35
C ASP A 39 -5.83 11.03 -1.88
N THR A 40 -6.09 10.13 -0.93
CA THR A 40 -6.02 10.42 0.51
C THR A 40 -4.86 9.74 1.23
N ALA A 41 -3.91 9.12 0.50
CA ALA A 41 -2.82 8.39 1.13
C ALA A 41 -1.51 8.48 0.33
N ILE A 42 -0.41 8.69 1.05
CA ILE A 42 0.93 8.53 0.49
C ILE A 42 1.31 7.06 0.62
N VAL A 43 1.70 6.45 -0.49
CA VAL A 43 2.04 5.03 -0.55
C VAL A 43 3.49 4.87 -0.97
N ALA A 44 4.23 4.06 -0.23
CA ALA A 44 5.61 3.70 -0.55
C ALA A 44 5.75 2.18 -0.70
N ILE A 45 6.54 1.75 -1.68
CA ILE A 45 6.90 0.35 -1.91
C ILE A 45 8.40 0.20 -1.68
N ASN A 46 8.80 -0.70 -0.78
CA ASN A 46 10.20 -0.96 -0.43
C ASN A 46 10.98 0.33 -0.13
N GLY A 47 10.35 1.25 0.62
CA GLY A 47 10.92 2.55 0.99
C GLY A 47 10.85 3.65 -0.09
N THR A 48 10.34 3.37 -1.30
CA THR A 48 10.21 4.36 -2.38
C THR A 48 8.77 4.82 -2.52
N VAL A 49 8.52 6.13 -2.43
CA VAL A 49 7.19 6.73 -2.64
C VAL A 49 6.75 6.52 -4.08
N VAL A 50 5.51 6.08 -4.27
CA VAL A 50 4.93 5.79 -5.58
C VAL A 50 3.97 6.92 -5.96
N GLU A 51 4.24 7.56 -7.09
CA GLU A 51 3.42 8.65 -7.65
C GLU A 51 2.29 8.19 -8.57
N ASN A 52 2.33 6.95 -9.07
CA ASN A 52 1.30 6.43 -9.97
C ASN A 52 0.94 4.97 -9.65
N ALA A 53 -0.18 4.79 -8.94
CA ALA A 53 -0.66 3.47 -8.53
C ALA A 53 -1.15 2.58 -9.70
N GLU A 54 -1.60 3.17 -10.81
CA GLU A 54 -2.11 2.44 -11.98
C GLU A 54 -1.00 1.78 -12.80
N LYS A 55 0.17 2.43 -12.88
CA LYS A 55 1.34 1.93 -13.61
C LYS A 55 2.24 1.06 -12.75
N THR A 56 2.13 1.17 -11.43
CA THR A 56 2.99 0.43 -10.50
C THR A 56 2.47 -0.97 -10.25
N ARG A 57 3.37 -1.95 -10.33
CA ARG A 57 3.07 -3.36 -10.11
C ARG A 57 3.92 -3.93 -8.99
N ILE A 58 3.34 -4.83 -8.21
CA ILE A 58 3.99 -5.46 -7.07
C ILE A 58 4.39 -6.89 -7.43
N TYR A 59 5.64 -7.23 -7.15
CA TYR A 59 6.22 -8.53 -7.46
C TYR A 59 6.91 -9.14 -6.24
N GLY A 60 6.91 -10.47 -6.15
CA GLY A 60 7.65 -11.20 -5.13
C GLY A 60 7.34 -10.77 -3.70
N LYS A 61 8.37 -10.65 -2.86
CA LYS A 61 8.24 -10.12 -1.49
C LYS A 61 8.39 -8.60 -1.52
N SER A 62 7.35 -7.89 -1.17
CA SER A 62 7.34 -6.42 -1.17
C SER A 62 6.75 -5.86 0.12
N GLU A 63 7.33 -4.78 0.60
CA GLU A 63 6.79 -3.99 1.70
C GLU A 63 6.04 -2.78 1.14
N VAL A 64 4.82 -2.55 1.60
CA VAL A 64 3.96 -1.44 1.21
C VAL A 64 3.64 -0.64 2.48
N ALA A 65 4.23 0.54 2.60
CA ALA A 65 3.90 1.47 3.66
C ALA A 65 2.78 2.41 3.18
N ILE A 66 1.77 2.58 4.01
CA ILE A 66 0.64 3.47 3.73
C ILE A 66 0.55 4.51 4.83
N LEU A 67 0.62 5.77 4.40
CA LEU A 67 0.46 6.94 5.24
C LEU A 67 -0.85 7.62 4.86
N ASP A 68 -1.88 7.45 5.69
CA ASP A 68 -3.17 8.11 5.49
C ASP A 68 -3.00 9.62 5.73
N VAL A 69 -3.28 10.43 4.71
CA VAL A 69 -3.32 11.90 4.84
C VAL A 69 -4.73 12.24 5.26
N LEU A 70 -4.96 12.25 6.58
CA LEU A 70 -6.18 12.79 7.14
C LEU A 70 -6.11 14.31 6.97
N ASP A 71 -7.00 14.87 6.14
CA ASP A 71 -7.26 16.30 6.15
C ASP A 71 -7.67 16.68 7.57
N GLY A 72 -6.74 17.30 8.29
CA GLY A 72 -7.02 17.94 9.57
C GLY A 72 -7.85 19.19 9.30
N GLY A 73 -9.17 19.01 9.23
CA GLY A 73 -10.16 20.08 9.36
C GLY A 73 -10.45 20.39 10.81
#